data_AF-A0A1H8XCS7-F1
#
_entry.id   AF-A0A1H8XCS7-F1
#
_cell.length_a   1.000
_cell.length_b   1.000
_cell.length_c   1.000
_cell.angle_alpha   90.00
_cell.angle_beta   90.00
_cell.angle_gamma   90.00
#
_symmetry.space_group_name_H-M   'P 1'
#
loop_
_entity.id
_entity.type
_entity.pdbx_description
1 polymer ?
#
loop_
_entity_poly.entity_id
_entity_poly.type
_entity_poly.pdbx_seq_one_letter_code
_entity_poly.pdbx_strand_id
1 'polypeptide(L)' 'MDKINRRSVGSEFVHVCIDDASRISFSQIMPEEKATSAIAFLNAAVAHYDSLGVTPSAAS' A
#
# COMPACT_ATOMS: atom_id res chain seq x y z
N MET A 1 10.98 28.59 -19.03
CA MET A 1 11.85 28.09 -17.95
C MET A 1 10.98 27.18 -17.08
N ASP A 2 10.78 25.95 -17.53
CA ASP A 2 9.92 25.00 -16.82
C ASP A 2 10.59 24.58 -15.52
N LYS A 3 9.85 24.73 -14.43
CA LYS A 3 10.33 24.50 -13.09
C LYS A 3 10.45 22.98 -12.88
N ILE A 4 11.59 22.41 -13.22
CA ILE A 4 11.94 21.01 -12.93
C ILE A 4 11.85 20.78 -11.42
N ASN A 5 10.74 20.16 -10.99
CA ASN A 5 10.48 19.77 -9.63
C ASN A 5 11.42 18.61 -9.27
N ARG A 6 12.60 18.94 -8.70
CA ARG A 6 13.66 17.97 -8.34
C ARG A 6 13.26 16.92 -7.30
N ARG A 7 12.01 16.90 -6.86
CA ARG A 7 11.46 15.90 -5.91
C ARG A 7 10.84 14.67 -6.58
N SER A 8 10.69 14.64 -7.91
CA SER A 8 9.88 13.63 -8.60
C SER A 8 10.52 12.93 -9.80
N VAL A 9 11.85 13.01 -9.97
CA VAL A 9 12.53 12.27 -11.04
C VAL A 9 13.15 11.01 -10.42
N GLY A 10 12.41 9.91 -10.46
CA GLY A 10 12.91 8.55 -10.18
C GLY A 10 12.60 7.94 -8.81
N SER A 11 11.82 8.59 -7.95
CA SER A 11 11.40 8.00 -6.67
C SER A 11 9.98 7.46 -6.76
N GLU A 12 9.87 6.17 -7.01
CA GLU A 12 8.66 5.37 -6.87
C GLU A 12 8.64 4.75 -5.46
N PHE A 13 7.56 4.94 -4.70
CA PHE A 13 7.49 4.44 -3.32
C PHE A 13 6.71 3.14 -3.27
N VAL A 14 7.36 2.05 -2.85
CA VAL A 14 6.67 0.78 -2.66
C VAL A 14 6.03 0.76 -1.28
N HIS A 15 4.71 0.71 -1.23
CA HIS A 15 3.97 0.39 -0.01
C HIS A 15 3.74 -1.11 0.03
N VAL A 16 3.99 -1.74 1.18
CA VAL A 16 3.90 -3.20 1.37
C VAL A 16 3.09 -3.50 2.63
N CYS A 17 2.18 -4.46 2.52
CA CYS A 17 1.41 -5.04 3.61
C CYS A 17 1.71 -6.54 3.66
N ILE A 18 2.03 -7.05 4.84
CA ILE A 18 2.38 -8.46 5.06
C ILE A 18 1.49 -8.97 6.18
N ASP A 19 0.76 -10.06 5.93
CA ASP A 19 -0.05 -10.74 6.93
C ASP A 19 0.58 -12.10 7.28
N ASP A 20 0.96 -12.29 8.54
CA ASP A 20 1.69 -13.49 8.96
C ASP A 20 0.78 -14.72 9.09
N ALA A 21 -0.50 -14.52 9.41
CA ALA A 21 -1.48 -15.58 9.58
C ALA A 21 -1.81 -16.28 8.25
N SER A 22 -2.04 -15.50 7.18
CA SER A 22 -2.30 -16.02 5.84
C SER A 22 -1.02 -16.35 5.06
N ARG A 23 0.14 -15.83 5.48
CA ARG A 23 1.43 -15.93 4.76
C ARG A 23 1.41 -15.25 3.39
N ILE A 24 0.55 -14.26 3.20
CA ILE A 24 0.38 -13.50 1.95
C ILE A 24 0.91 -12.07 2.14
N SER A 25 1.41 -11.46 1.06
CA SER A 25 1.78 -10.06 1.01
C SER A 25 1.13 -9.34 -0.18
N PHE A 26 0.85 -8.05 0.01
CA PHE A 26 0.34 -7.15 -1.01
C PHE A 26 1.25 -5.93 -1.12
N SER A 27 1.58 -5.52 -2.34
CA SER A 27 2.41 -4.33 -2.57
C SER A 27 1.95 -3.53 -3.77
N GLN A 28 2.13 -2.21 -3.70
CA GLN A 28 1.86 -1.30 -4.80
C GLN A 28 2.91 -0.18 -4.83
N ILE A 29 3.23 0.26 -6.05
CA ILE A 29 4.03 1.46 -6.26
C ILE A 29 3.10 2.67 -6.19
N MET A 30 3.45 3.62 -5.33
CA MET A 30 2.70 4.83 -5.06
C MET A 30 3.57 6.08 -5.33
N PRO A 31 2.95 7.23 -5.66
CA PRO A 31 3.69 8.44 -6.00
C PRO A 31 4.37 9.11 -4.79
N GLU A 32 4.03 8.72 -3.55
CA GLU A 32 4.61 9.28 -2.34
C GLU A 32 4.59 8.28 -1.15
N GLU A 33 5.32 8.60 -0.07
CA GLU A 33 5.38 7.88 1.22
C GLU A 33 4.42 8.44 2.31
N LYS A 34 3.59 9.41 1.95
CA LYS A 34 2.73 10.18 2.86
C LYS A 34 1.43 9.44 3.17
N ALA A 35 0.70 10.02 4.12
CA ALA A 35 -0.58 9.50 4.60
C ALA A 35 -1.61 9.27 3.48
N THR A 36 -1.63 10.12 2.45
CA THR A 36 -2.57 9.98 1.33
C THR A 36 -2.35 8.70 0.53
N SER A 37 -1.12 8.36 0.11
CA SER A 37 -0.85 7.05 -0.49
C SER A 37 -1.02 5.92 0.50
N ALA A 38 -0.59 6.08 1.76
CA ALA A 38 -0.70 5.02 2.75
C ALA A 38 -2.16 4.61 3.01
N ILE A 39 -3.08 5.58 3.10
CA ILE A 39 -4.52 5.33 3.25
C ILE A 39 -5.09 4.65 1.99
N ALA A 40 -4.74 5.14 0.80
CA ALA A 40 -5.19 4.54 -0.45
C ALA A 40 -4.69 3.09 -0.58
N PHE A 41 -3.41 2.85 -0.27
CA PHE A 41 -2.78 1.55 -0.24
C PHE A 41 -3.45 0.61 0.77
N LEU A 42 -3.72 1.09 1.98
CA LEU A 42 -4.35 0.27 3.03
C LEU A 42 -5.76 -0.17 2.63
N ASN A 43 -6.56 0.71 2.02
CA ASN A 43 -7.88 0.35 1.51
C ASN A 43 -7.78 -0.72 0.40
N ALA A 44 -6.81 -0.59 -0.51
CA ALA A 44 -6.56 -1.59 -1.54
C ALA A 44 -6.09 -2.93 -0.95
N ALA A 45 -5.23 -2.90 0.07
CA ALA A 45 -4.78 -4.09 0.77
C ALA A 45 -5.94 -4.82 1.46
N VAL A 46 -6.80 -4.11 2.18
CA VAL A 46 -7.99 -4.69 2.83
C VAL A 46 -8.89 -5.36 1.79
N ALA A 47 -9.19 -4.68 0.69
CA ALA A 47 -9.99 -5.27 -0.39
C ALA A 47 -9.33 -6.50 -1.03
N HIS A 48 -7.99 -6.50 -1.15
CA HIS A 48 -7.24 -7.64 -1.67
C HIS A 48 -7.35 -8.85 -0.73
N TYR A 49 -7.09 -8.68 0.56
CA TYR A 49 -7.20 -9.78 1.53
C TYR A 49 -8.63 -10.32 1.63
N ASP A 50 -9.64 -9.44 1.63
CA ASP A 50 -11.05 -9.83 1.60
C ASP A 50 -11.40 -10.67 0.36
N SER A 51 -10.88 -10.29 -0.82
CA SER A 51 -11.07 -11.06 -2.06
C SER A 51 -10.46 -12.47 -2.04
N LEU A 52 -9.49 -12.70 -1.14
CA LEU A 52 -8.86 -14.00 -0.90
C LEU A 52 -9.53 -14.79 0.23
N GLY A 53 -10.59 -14.24 0.84
CA GLY A 53 -11.24 -14.82 2.02
C GLY A 53 -10.41 -14.70 3.30
N VAL A 54 -9.39 -13.85 3.31
CA VAL A 54 -8.58 -13.55 4.50
C VAL A 54 -9.32 -12.50 5.32
N THR A 55 -10.01 -12.96 6.36
CA THR A 55 -10.69 -12.09 7.33
C THR A 55 -9.86 -11.96 8.60
N PRO A 56 -9.85 -10.79 9.26
CA PRO A 56 -9.29 -10.68 10.61
C PRO A 56 -9.93 -11.72 11.53
N SER A 57 -9.15 -12.32 12.42
CA SER A 57 -9.72 -13.09 13.52
C SER A 57 -10.71 -12.20 14.26
N ALA A 58 -11.89 -12.73 14.59
CA ALA A 58 -12.80 -12.05 15.49
C ALA A 58 -12.03 -11.72 16.77
N ALA A 59 -12.01 -10.45 17.18
CA ALA A 59 -11.43 -10.05 18.46
C ALA A 59 -12.25 -10.75 19.56
N SER A 60 -11.60 -11.67 20.27
CA SER A 60 -12.12 -12.27 21.50
C SER A 60 -11.97 -11.30 22.66
#